data_AF-A0A167RME8-F1
#
_entry.id   AF-A0A167RME8-F1
#
_cell.length_a   1.000
_cell.length_b   1.000
_cell.length_c   1.000
_cell.angle_alpha   90.00
_cell.angle_beta   90.00
_cell.angle_gamma   90.00
#
_symmetry.space_group_name_H-M   'P 1'
#
loop_
_entity.id
_entity.type
_entity.pdbx_description
1 polymer ?
#
loop_
_entity_poly.entity_id
_entity_poly.type
_entity_poly.pdbx_seq_one_letter_code
_entity_poly.pdbx_strand_id
1 'polypeptide(L)'
;MSKILHPLKPKGSTPQSPLQDGSPTKTRALTMSLQKPTISSKPVIAPGHPNQQPNTPGFCALRLENLEHQTSTTKRELMASIAADICATFISIAKYSEEGILQAQHTDVIDKVIQTIRDTDVKQRHLLDRQVRRLRKERKWIRKKYSRLAGQADGLSRAYQTKMRKLSISLHEAREEVARLQRERDMLLTCLKKDVIEEAASNDNADGEFEVVADAEDVDGEFEIE
;
A
#
# COMPACT_ATOMS: atom_id res chain seq x y z
N MET A 1 -28.78 -30.59 28.62
CA MET A 1 -27.74 -30.94 27.62
C MET A 1 -28.15 -30.36 26.29
N SER A 2 -27.62 -29.19 25.93
CA SER A 2 -28.05 -28.43 24.76
C SER A 2 -26.89 -28.34 23.78
N LYS A 3 -27.01 -29.06 22.66
CA LYS A 3 -26.07 -29.07 21.55
C LYS A 3 -26.26 -27.78 20.74
N ILE A 4 -25.20 -27.00 20.54
CA ILE A 4 -25.19 -25.85 19.64
C ILE A 4 -24.24 -26.19 18.48
N LEU A 5 -24.80 -26.13 17.27
CA LEU A 5 -24.15 -26.38 15.98
C LEU A 5 -23.08 -25.34 15.66
N HIS A 6 -21.97 -25.80 15.09
CA HIS A 6 -20.98 -24.96 14.40
C HIS A 6 -21.43 -24.70 12.94
N PRO A 7 -21.22 -23.49 12.38
CA PRO A 7 -21.30 -23.27 10.95
C PRO A 7 -19.95 -23.45 10.24
N LEU A 8 -20.06 -24.06 9.06
CA LEU A 8 -19.04 -24.49 8.12
C LEU A 8 -18.25 -23.33 7.47
N LYS A 9 -16.97 -23.61 7.19
CA LYS A 9 -16.10 -22.85 6.28
C LYS A 9 -16.59 -22.93 4.83
N PRO A 10 -16.38 -21.88 4.01
CA PRO A 10 -16.19 -22.05 2.57
C PRO A 10 -14.70 -22.05 2.20
N LYS A 11 -14.30 -23.11 1.50
CA LYS A 11 -13.14 -23.13 0.58
C LYS A 11 -13.53 -22.35 -0.68
N GLY A 12 -12.64 -21.50 -1.16
CA GLY A 12 -12.74 -20.85 -2.48
C GLY A 12 -11.35 -20.76 -3.09
N SER A 13 -11.20 -21.46 -4.21
CA SER A 13 -10.00 -21.69 -5.01
C SER A 13 -9.57 -20.46 -5.84
N THR A 14 -8.29 -20.51 -6.21
CA THR A 14 -7.42 -19.65 -7.05
C THR A 14 -8.01 -19.19 -8.40
N PRO A 15 -7.43 -18.16 -9.05
CA PRO A 15 -6.43 -18.47 -10.09
C PRO A 15 -5.18 -17.56 -10.11
N GLN A 16 -4.06 -18.18 -10.49
CA GLN A 16 -2.84 -17.53 -10.97
C GLN A 16 -3.09 -16.86 -12.32
N SER A 17 -2.51 -15.68 -12.53
CA SER A 17 -1.98 -15.27 -13.83
C SER A 17 -0.82 -14.28 -13.62
N PRO A 18 0.30 -14.43 -14.36
CA PRO A 18 1.43 -13.51 -14.32
C PRO A 18 1.27 -12.41 -15.37
N LEU A 19 1.52 -11.16 -15.01
CA LEU A 19 1.89 -10.15 -15.99
C LEU A 19 3.10 -9.37 -15.47
N GLN A 20 4.24 -9.70 -16.06
CA GLN A 20 5.39 -8.82 -16.15
C GLN A 20 4.97 -7.61 -16.97
N ASP A 21 5.18 -6.41 -16.44
CA ASP A 21 5.35 -5.24 -17.28
C ASP A 21 6.47 -4.39 -16.71
N GLY A 22 7.61 -4.45 -17.39
CA GLY A 22 8.85 -3.79 -17.01
C GLY A 22 8.78 -2.32 -17.39
N SER A 23 8.84 -1.44 -16.39
CA SER A 23 9.14 -0.02 -16.58
C SER A 23 10.49 0.29 -15.92
N PRO A 24 11.51 0.74 -16.67
CA PRO A 24 12.80 1.08 -16.09
C PRO A 24 12.73 2.50 -15.51
N THR A 25 12.39 2.60 -14.23
CA THR A 25 12.59 3.84 -13.47
C THR A 25 14.08 4.09 -13.31
N LYS A 26 14.57 5.05 -14.10
CA LYS A 26 15.92 5.64 -14.11
C LYS A 26 16.26 6.18 -12.72
N THR A 27 16.89 5.36 -11.88
CA THR A 27 17.44 5.77 -10.59
C THR A 27 18.70 6.61 -10.81
N ARG A 28 18.54 7.93 -10.67
CA ARG A 28 19.65 8.88 -10.56
C ARG A 28 20.32 8.68 -9.20
N ALA A 29 21.34 7.83 -9.15
CA ALA A 29 22.22 7.70 -8.00
C ALA A 29 23.00 9.00 -7.81
N LEU A 30 22.76 9.69 -6.69
CA LEU A 30 23.62 10.77 -6.20
C LEU A 30 24.82 10.14 -5.52
N THR A 31 25.93 10.08 -6.25
CA THR A 31 27.26 9.77 -5.75
C THR A 31 27.69 10.87 -4.77
N MET A 32 27.50 10.65 -3.47
CA MET A 32 28.10 11.48 -2.44
C MET A 32 29.44 10.86 -2.06
N SER A 33 30.48 11.38 -2.72
CA SER A 33 31.89 11.12 -2.43
C SER A 33 32.21 11.63 -1.03
N LEU A 34 32.37 10.70 -0.08
CA LEU A 34 32.79 11.01 1.29
C LEU A 34 34.32 11.11 1.31
N GLN A 35 34.85 12.30 1.04
CA GLN A 35 36.28 12.59 1.24
C GLN A 35 36.60 12.53 2.73
N LYS A 36 37.40 11.54 3.10
CA LYS A 36 38.04 11.36 4.40
C LYS A 36 39.07 12.49 4.62
N PRO A 37 38.94 13.35 5.64
CA PRO A 37 39.99 14.31 5.96
C PRO A 37 41.13 13.58 6.65
N THR A 38 42.28 13.51 5.99
CA THR A 38 43.56 13.16 6.60
C THR A 38 44.03 14.35 7.42
N ILE A 39 43.76 14.33 8.74
CA ILE A 39 44.32 15.31 9.67
C ILE A 39 45.69 14.80 10.09
N SER A 40 46.73 15.41 9.50
CA SER A 40 48.12 15.28 9.93
C SER A 40 48.31 16.13 11.19
N SER A 41 48.47 15.50 12.34
CA SER A 41 48.77 16.17 13.61
C SER A 41 50.28 16.18 13.85
N LYS A 42 50.91 17.34 13.60
CA LYS A 42 52.18 17.70 14.23
C LYS A 42 51.92 18.00 15.73
N PRO A 43 52.68 17.43 16.68
CA PRO A 43 52.53 17.79 18.07
C PRO A 43 53.22 19.13 18.34
N VAL A 44 52.42 20.15 18.66
CA VAL A 44 52.90 21.39 19.27
C VAL A 44 53.06 21.11 20.77
N ILE A 45 54.30 21.17 21.24
CA ILE A 45 54.67 21.03 22.65
C ILE A 45 54.20 22.30 23.37
N ALA A 46 53.16 22.17 24.18
CA ALA A 46 52.72 23.19 25.14
C ALA A 46 52.93 22.67 26.58
N PRO A 47 53.31 23.54 27.55
CA PRO A 47 53.68 23.14 28.90
C PRO A 47 52.51 22.51 29.68
N GLY A 48 52.81 21.45 30.43
CA GLY A 48 51.84 20.50 30.99
C GLY A 48 50.79 21.07 31.95
N HIS A 49 49.54 20.71 31.68
CA HIS A 49 48.46 20.68 32.67
C HIS A 49 48.39 19.28 33.31
N PRO A 50 48.46 19.14 34.64
CA PRO A 50 48.35 17.85 35.32
C PRO A 50 46.87 17.52 35.51
N ASN A 51 46.21 16.97 34.48
CA ASN A 51 44.93 16.21 34.62
C ASN A 51 44.42 15.64 33.29
N GLN A 52 45.31 15.27 32.37
CA GLN A 52 44.90 14.44 31.23
C GLN A 52 44.77 12.99 31.72
N GLN A 53 43.56 12.60 32.13
CA GLN A 53 43.23 11.18 32.21
C GLN A 53 43.46 10.56 30.82
N PRO A 54 44.14 9.40 30.74
CA PRO A 54 44.33 8.72 29.46
C PRO A 54 42.97 8.40 28.85
N ASN A 55 42.72 8.87 27.63
CA ASN A 55 41.48 8.63 26.87
C ASN A 55 41.35 7.19 26.36
N THR A 56 42.02 6.23 27.00
CA THR A 56 42.01 4.83 26.57
C THR A 56 40.68 4.21 26.98
N PRO A 57 39.87 3.71 26.02
CA PRO A 57 38.61 3.06 26.33
C PRO A 57 38.83 1.84 27.24
N GLY A 58 38.02 1.72 28.30
CA GLY A 58 38.04 0.53 29.15
C GLY A 58 37.48 -0.71 28.44
N PHE A 59 37.68 -1.89 29.05
CA PHE A 59 37.27 -3.18 28.49
C PHE A 59 35.78 -3.23 28.09
N CYS A 60 34.88 -2.66 28.91
CA CYS A 60 33.45 -2.59 28.58
C CYS A 60 33.16 -1.77 27.31
N ALA A 61 33.92 -0.69 27.06
CA ALA A 61 33.75 0.12 25.87
C ALA A 61 34.24 -0.60 24.61
N LEU A 62 35.35 -1.35 24.71
CA LEU A 62 35.87 -2.16 23.60
C LEU A 62 34.90 -3.28 23.19
N ARG A 63 34.18 -3.87 24.15
CA ARG A 63 33.13 -4.87 23.86
C ARG A 63 31.99 -4.33 22.98
N LEU A 64 31.81 -3.01 22.91
CA LEU A 64 30.79 -2.35 22.09
C LEU A 64 31.24 -2.08 20.65
N GLU A 65 32.52 -2.24 20.31
CA GLU A 65 33.11 -1.84 19.03
C GLU A 65 32.49 -2.56 17.81
N ASN A 66 31.87 -3.73 18.02
CA ASN A 66 31.22 -4.52 16.98
C ASN A 66 29.72 -4.73 17.19
N LEU A 67 29.07 -3.83 17.95
CA LEU A 67 27.66 -4.00 18.30
C LEU A 67 26.76 -4.09 17.05
N GLU A 68 27.02 -3.31 16.00
CA GLU A 68 26.18 -3.25 14.80
C GLU A 68 25.95 -4.63 14.15
N HIS A 69 27.02 -5.42 14.03
CA HIS A 69 27.07 -6.71 13.34
C HIS A 69 26.49 -7.88 14.16
N GLN A 70 26.15 -7.68 15.43
CA GLN A 70 25.65 -8.74 16.31
C GLN A 70 24.14 -8.97 16.16
N THR A 71 23.71 -10.19 16.46
CA THR A 71 22.27 -10.54 16.51
C THR A 71 21.57 -9.82 17.66
N SER A 72 20.24 -9.69 17.58
CA SER A 72 19.45 -9.04 18.66
C SER A 72 19.58 -9.77 20.00
N THR A 73 19.74 -11.10 20.00
CA THR A 73 19.90 -11.89 21.22
C THR A 73 21.26 -11.62 21.85
N THR A 74 22.33 -11.69 21.07
CA THR A 74 23.70 -11.39 21.53
C THR A 74 23.83 -9.95 22.03
N LYS A 75 23.20 -8.98 21.35
CA LYS A 75 23.13 -7.59 21.81
C LYS A 75 22.51 -7.49 23.20
N ARG A 76 21.38 -8.18 23.42
CA ARG A 76 20.68 -8.18 24.72
C ARG A 76 21.55 -8.77 25.83
N GLU A 77 22.16 -9.93 25.58
CA GLU A 77 23.04 -10.59 26.54
C GLU A 77 24.26 -9.72 26.88
N LEU A 78 24.88 -9.11 25.86
CA LEU A 78 26.00 -8.18 26.06
C LEU A 78 25.58 -6.96 26.89
N MET A 79 24.43 -6.34 26.56
CA MET A 79 23.92 -5.21 27.35
C MET A 79 23.62 -5.61 28.80
N ALA A 80 23.07 -6.81 29.02
CA ALA A 80 22.79 -7.33 30.36
C ALA A 80 24.09 -7.55 31.17
N SER A 81 25.13 -8.12 30.53
CA SER A 81 26.44 -8.28 31.17
C SER A 81 27.08 -6.93 31.51
N ILE A 82 27.07 -5.96 30.59
CA ILE A 82 27.61 -4.62 30.87
C ILE A 82 26.82 -3.93 31.99
N ALA A 83 25.49 -4.07 32.00
CA ALA A 83 24.66 -3.54 33.09
C ALA A 83 25.01 -4.17 34.44
N ALA A 84 25.24 -5.49 34.48
CA ALA A 84 25.68 -6.18 35.68
C ALA A 84 27.05 -5.67 36.17
N ASP A 85 28.02 -5.49 35.25
CA ASP A 85 29.35 -4.95 35.57
C ASP A 85 29.26 -3.53 36.15
N ILE A 86 28.42 -2.67 35.55
CA ILE A 86 28.16 -1.32 36.04
C ILE A 86 27.55 -1.37 37.44
N CYS A 87 26.50 -2.17 37.65
CA CYS A 87 25.87 -2.32 38.96
C CYS A 87 26.87 -2.78 40.04
N ALA A 88 27.65 -3.83 39.74
CA ALA A 88 28.67 -4.34 40.66
C ALA A 88 29.72 -3.26 41.00
N THR A 89 30.10 -2.44 40.02
CA THR A 89 31.01 -1.31 40.20
C THR A 89 30.42 -0.27 41.15
N PHE A 90 29.17 0.16 40.94
CA PHE A 90 28.50 1.12 41.82
C PHE A 90 28.34 0.61 43.25
N ILE A 91 28.01 -0.68 43.43
CA ILE A 91 27.92 -1.31 44.75
C ILE A 91 29.28 -1.30 45.44
N SER A 92 30.35 -1.64 44.72
CA SER A 92 31.71 -1.66 45.26
C SER A 92 32.16 -0.26 45.68
N ILE A 93 31.86 0.76 44.87
CA ILE A 93 32.16 2.16 45.19
C ILE A 93 31.42 2.61 46.45
N ALA A 94 30.12 2.30 46.56
CA ALA A 94 29.34 2.64 47.74
C ALA A 94 29.96 2.01 49.00
N LYS A 95 30.31 0.72 48.93
CA LYS A 95 30.99 0.02 50.03
C LYS A 95 32.31 0.69 50.42
N TYR A 96 33.18 1.00 49.47
CA TYR A 96 34.45 1.68 49.76
C TYR A 96 34.28 3.13 50.26
N SER A 97 33.18 3.78 49.91
CA SER A 97 32.83 5.10 50.44
C SER A 97 32.36 5.01 51.89
N GLU A 98 31.54 4.01 52.24
CA GLU A 98 31.11 3.74 53.62
C GLU A 98 32.29 3.38 54.53
N GLU A 99 33.28 2.66 54.00
CA GLU A 99 34.53 2.33 54.70
C GLU A 99 35.49 3.53 54.83
N GLY A 100 35.17 4.69 54.23
CA GLY A 100 36.00 5.90 54.27
C GLY A 100 37.24 5.84 53.38
N ILE A 101 37.39 4.80 52.56
CA ILE A 101 38.49 4.62 51.61
C ILE A 101 38.33 5.58 50.43
N LEU A 102 37.09 5.76 49.95
CA LEU A 102 36.76 6.75 48.93
C LEU A 102 36.18 8.01 49.56
N GLN A 103 36.76 9.15 49.22
CA GLN A 103 36.25 10.49 49.56
C GLN A 103 35.38 11.02 48.41
N ALA A 104 34.54 12.02 48.69
CA ALA A 104 33.63 12.62 47.71
C ALA A 104 34.34 13.07 46.42
N GLN A 105 35.54 13.64 46.53
CA GLN A 105 36.36 14.06 45.38
C GLN A 105 36.72 12.92 44.42
N HIS A 106 36.76 11.67 44.90
CA HIS A 106 37.03 10.50 44.07
C HIS A 106 35.78 10.05 43.30
N THR A 107 34.59 10.43 43.76
CA THR A 107 33.30 10.05 43.17
C THR A 107 32.72 11.08 42.19
N ASP A 108 33.29 12.30 42.09
CA ASP A 108 32.82 13.36 41.16
C ASP A 108 32.71 12.90 39.69
N VAL A 109 33.56 11.94 39.29
CA VAL A 109 33.56 11.39 37.92
C VAL A 109 32.27 10.58 37.65
N ILE A 110 31.69 9.99 38.68
CA ILE A 110 30.45 9.21 38.61
C ILE A 110 29.28 10.12 38.30
N ASP A 111 29.22 11.29 38.94
CA ASP A 111 28.18 12.28 38.65
C ASP A 111 28.23 12.74 37.19
N LYS A 112 29.43 12.90 36.62
CA LYS A 112 29.62 13.20 35.19
C LYS A 112 29.12 12.07 34.28
N VAL A 113 29.35 10.81 34.65
CA VAL A 113 28.81 9.64 33.91
C VAL A 113 27.28 9.66 33.94
N ILE A 114 26.69 9.83 35.13
CA ILE A 114 25.24 9.87 35.30
C ILE A 114 24.63 11.04 34.51
N GLN A 115 25.27 12.22 34.53
CA GLN A 115 24.82 13.38 33.77
C GLN A 115 24.86 13.11 32.26
N THR A 116 25.95 12.50 31.76
CA THR A 116 26.08 12.13 30.34
C THR A 116 24.99 11.16 29.90
N ILE A 117 24.67 10.16 30.74
CA ILE A 117 23.57 9.23 30.47
C ILE A 117 22.22 9.97 30.41
N ARG A 118 21.95 10.88 31.35
CA ARG A 118 20.71 11.68 31.34
C ARG A 118 20.58 12.54 30.08
N ASP A 119 21.65 13.24 29.71
CA ASP A 119 21.65 14.13 28.55
C ASP A 119 21.49 13.38 27.22
N THR A 120 22.10 12.20 27.10
CA THR A 120 21.96 11.35 25.92
C THR A 120 20.56 10.78 25.77
N ASP A 121 19.94 10.32 26.87
CA ASP A 121 18.57 9.80 26.86
C ASP A 121 17.57 10.90 26.46
N VAL A 122 17.70 12.11 27.02
CA VAL A 122 16.87 13.27 26.62
C VAL A 122 16.98 13.57 25.13
N LYS A 123 18.21 13.58 24.58
CA LYS A 123 18.43 13.79 23.13
C LYS A 123 17.80 12.69 22.28
N GLN A 124 17.96 11.42 22.67
CA GLN A 124 17.37 10.30 21.94
C GLN A 124 15.84 10.34 21.97
N ARG A 125 15.23 10.62 23.13
CA ARG A 125 13.78 10.80 23.25
C ARG A 125 13.27 11.92 22.35
N HIS A 126 13.95 13.07 22.31
CA HIS A 126 13.56 14.17 21.43
C HIS A 126 13.66 13.82 19.93
N LEU A 127 14.66 13.06 19.52
CA LEU A 127 14.79 12.60 18.14
C LEU A 127 13.65 11.64 17.76
N LEU A 128 13.35 10.67 18.62
CA LEU A 128 12.24 9.74 18.43
C LEU A 128 10.90 10.47 18.40
N ASP A 129 10.66 11.41 19.31
CA ASP A 129 9.45 12.23 19.32
C ASP A 129 9.28 13.02 18.03
N ARG A 130 10.36 13.61 17.50
CA ARG A 130 10.33 14.31 16.22
C ARG A 130 9.98 13.36 15.08
N GLN A 131 10.53 12.15 15.08
CA GLN A 131 10.22 11.13 14.07
C GLN A 131 8.77 10.67 14.16
N VAL A 132 8.27 10.36 15.35
CA VAL A 132 6.88 9.98 15.59
C VAL A 132 5.92 11.08 15.14
N ARG A 133 6.22 12.35 15.47
CA ARG A 133 5.41 13.50 15.03
C ARG A 133 5.40 13.62 13.50
N ARG A 134 6.54 13.45 12.83
CA ARG A 134 6.63 13.47 11.35
C ARG A 134 5.77 12.36 10.74
N LEU A 135 5.94 11.12 11.20
CA LEU A 135 5.18 9.97 10.72
C LEU A 135 3.68 10.12 10.95
N ARG A 136 3.25 10.69 12.08
CA ARG A 136 1.83 10.99 12.33
C ARG A 136 1.27 12.00 11.34
N LYS A 137 2.01 13.06 11.01
CA LYS A 137 1.61 14.05 10.01
C LYS A 137 1.48 13.42 8.63
N GLU A 138 2.47 12.61 8.23
CA GLU A 138 2.47 11.89 6.96
C GLU A 138 1.30 10.92 6.87
N ARG A 139 1.07 10.10 7.89
CA ARG A 139 -0.09 9.20 7.95
C ARG A 139 -1.41 9.94 7.79
N LYS A 140 -1.56 11.09 8.45
CA LYS A 140 -2.76 11.94 8.35
C LYS A 140 -2.92 12.49 6.93
N TRP A 141 -1.82 12.94 6.32
CA TRP A 141 -1.83 13.45 4.94
C TRP A 141 -2.21 12.37 3.93
N ILE A 142 -1.58 11.19 4.02
CA ILE A 142 -1.89 10.02 3.19
C ILE A 142 -3.38 9.66 3.31
N ARG A 143 -3.88 9.53 4.55
CA ARG A 143 -5.31 9.24 4.79
C ARG A 143 -6.23 10.26 4.10
N LYS A 144 -5.94 11.55 4.22
CA LYS A 144 -6.73 12.61 3.57
C LYS A 144 -6.70 12.49 2.04
N LYS A 145 -5.55 12.15 1.46
CA LYS A 145 -5.40 11.93 0.01
C LYS A 145 -6.24 10.74 -0.46
N TYR A 146 -6.17 9.61 0.25
CA TYR A 146 -6.98 8.43 -0.05
C TYR A 146 -8.48 8.71 0.08
N SER A 147 -8.92 9.39 1.14
CA SER A 147 -10.34 9.76 1.29
C SER A 147 -10.84 10.62 0.12
N ARG A 148 -10.01 11.55 -0.38
CA ARG A 148 -10.37 12.36 -1.56
C ARG A 148 -10.50 11.51 -2.82
N LEU A 149 -9.55 10.59 -3.05
CA LEU A 149 -9.59 9.69 -4.20
C LEU A 149 -10.80 8.75 -4.15
N ALA A 150 -11.09 8.18 -2.98
CA ALA A 150 -12.27 7.35 -2.77
C ALA A 150 -13.56 8.13 -3.07
N GLY A 151 -13.68 9.37 -2.57
CA GLY A 151 -14.83 10.22 -2.88
C GLY A 151 -14.98 10.54 -4.37
N GLN A 152 -13.88 10.71 -5.10
CA GLN A 152 -13.91 10.88 -6.57
C GLN A 152 -14.38 9.60 -7.28
N ALA A 153 -13.86 8.44 -6.88
CA ALA A 153 -14.27 7.15 -7.44
C ALA A 153 -15.76 6.87 -7.18
N ASP A 154 -16.25 7.14 -5.97
CA ASP A 154 -17.67 7.02 -5.63
C ASP A 154 -18.54 7.96 -6.47
N GLY A 155 -18.08 9.19 -6.72
CA GLY A 155 -18.76 10.14 -7.58
C GLY A 155 -18.87 9.63 -9.02
N LEU A 156 -17.77 9.12 -9.58
CA LEU A 156 -17.74 8.53 -10.92
C LEU A 156 -18.65 7.30 -11.01
N SER A 157 -18.62 6.42 -10.01
CA SER A 157 -19.45 5.22 -9.95
C SER A 157 -20.94 5.56 -9.98
N ARG A 158 -21.38 6.55 -9.19
CA ARG A 158 -22.78 7.03 -9.19
C ARG A 158 -23.18 7.64 -10.53
N ALA A 159 -22.30 8.44 -11.13
CA ALA A 159 -22.55 9.05 -12.43
C ALA A 159 -22.71 7.97 -13.52
N TYR A 160 -21.82 6.97 -13.52
CA TYR A 160 -21.89 5.83 -14.42
C TYR A 160 -23.19 5.02 -14.22
N GLN A 161 -23.54 4.68 -12.98
CA GLN A 161 -24.77 3.95 -12.67
C GLN A 161 -26.01 4.71 -13.15
N THR A 162 -26.03 6.03 -13.00
CA THR A 162 -27.13 6.88 -13.48
C THR A 162 -27.23 6.84 -15.01
N LYS A 163 -26.10 6.94 -15.73
CA LYS A 163 -26.07 6.81 -17.19
C LYS A 163 -26.54 5.44 -17.65
N MET A 164 -26.09 4.38 -16.99
CA MET A 164 -26.51 3.01 -17.31
C MET A 164 -28.02 2.83 -17.13
N ARG A 165 -28.61 3.32 -16.04
CA ARG A 165 -30.06 3.26 -15.85
C ARG A 165 -30.82 3.98 -16.96
N LYS A 166 -30.38 5.18 -17.36
CA LYS A 166 -30.99 5.92 -18.46
C LYS A 166 -30.92 5.14 -19.77
N LEU A 167 -29.74 4.61 -20.10
CA LEU A 167 -29.57 3.79 -21.30
C LEU A 167 -30.44 2.53 -21.28
N SER A 168 -30.55 1.85 -20.13
CA SER A 168 -31.42 0.67 -20.01
C SER A 168 -32.89 1.01 -20.24
N ILE A 169 -33.36 2.15 -19.73
CA ILE A 169 -34.74 2.62 -19.96
C ILE A 169 -34.94 2.91 -21.44
N SER A 170 -34.08 3.74 -22.07
CA SER A 170 -34.21 4.09 -23.48
C SER A 170 -34.12 2.88 -24.41
N LEU A 171 -33.26 1.90 -24.09
CA LEU A 171 -33.16 0.66 -24.84
C LEU A 171 -34.44 -0.19 -24.71
N HIS A 172 -35.07 -0.20 -23.54
CA HIS A 172 -36.35 -0.88 -23.34
C HIS A 172 -37.47 -0.20 -24.15
N GLU A 173 -37.60 1.12 -24.06
CA GLU A 173 -38.56 1.92 -24.83
C GLU A 173 -38.40 1.70 -26.34
N ALA A 174 -37.16 1.74 -26.84
CA ALA A 174 -36.87 1.49 -28.25
C ALA A 174 -37.27 0.07 -28.68
N ARG A 175 -37.06 -0.95 -27.83
CA ARG A 175 -37.49 -2.33 -28.11
C ARG A 175 -39.01 -2.45 -28.15
N GLU A 176 -39.73 -1.78 -27.26
CA GLU A 176 -41.19 -1.77 -27.27
C GLU A 176 -41.74 -1.12 -28.53
N GLU A 177 -41.11 -0.02 -28.98
CA GLU A 177 -41.50 0.67 -30.20
C GLU A 177 -41.23 -0.18 -31.45
N VAL A 178 -40.07 -0.85 -31.52
CA VAL A 178 -39.79 -1.81 -32.60
C VAL A 178 -40.84 -2.93 -32.62
N ALA A 179 -41.19 -3.50 -31.47
CA ALA A 179 -42.22 -4.53 -31.38
C ALA A 179 -43.62 -4.03 -31.74
N ARG A 180 -43.92 -2.75 -31.48
CA ARG A 180 -45.17 -2.08 -31.93
C ARG A 180 -45.21 -1.97 -33.45
N LEU A 181 -44.14 -1.45 -34.05
CA LEU A 181 -44.02 -1.27 -35.51
C LEU A 181 -44.06 -2.61 -36.26
N GLN A 182 -43.43 -3.66 -35.71
CA GLN A 182 -43.51 -5.01 -36.29
C GLN A 182 -44.95 -5.53 -36.33
N ARG A 183 -45.70 -5.38 -35.24
CA ARG A 183 -47.13 -5.76 -35.20
C ARG A 183 -47.95 -4.97 -36.22
N GLU A 184 -47.71 -3.68 -36.35
CA GLU A 184 -48.37 -2.82 -37.34
C GLU A 184 -48.09 -3.29 -38.77
N ARG A 185 -46.81 -3.56 -39.09
CA ARG A 185 -46.38 -4.12 -40.38
C ARG A 185 -47.07 -5.45 -40.67
N ASP A 186 -47.10 -6.35 -39.70
CA ASP A 186 -47.71 -7.67 -39.86
C ASP A 186 -49.22 -7.57 -40.13
N MET A 187 -49.93 -6.69 -39.42
CA MET A 187 -51.35 -6.42 -39.70
C MET A 187 -51.56 -5.90 -41.13
N LEU A 188 -50.78 -4.90 -41.57
CA LEU A 188 -50.89 -4.36 -42.92
C LEU A 188 -50.63 -5.41 -44.01
N LEU A 189 -49.63 -6.27 -43.82
CA LEU A 189 -49.38 -7.39 -44.74
C LEU A 189 -50.56 -8.36 -44.80
N THR A 190 -51.24 -8.62 -43.68
CA THR A 190 -52.43 -9.49 -43.69
C THR A 190 -53.63 -8.85 -44.37
N CYS A 191 -53.81 -7.53 -44.27
CA CYS A 191 -54.85 -6.80 -45.01
C CYS A 191 -54.58 -6.88 -46.51
N LEU A 192 -53.36 -6.55 -46.95
CA LEU A 192 -52.99 -6.55 -48.36
C LEU A 192 -53.15 -7.94 -49.00
N LYS A 193 -52.78 -9.01 -48.29
CA LYS A 193 -52.98 -10.38 -48.77
C LYS A 193 -54.46 -10.74 -48.97
N LYS A 194 -55.37 -10.19 -48.15
CA LYS A 194 -56.81 -10.42 -48.32
C LYS A 194 -57.33 -9.70 -49.56
N ASP A 195 -56.93 -8.44 -49.75
CA ASP A 195 -57.34 -7.63 -50.90
C ASP A 195 -56.92 -8.30 -52.23
N VAL A 196 -55.69 -8.84 -52.30
CA VAL A 196 -55.20 -9.58 -53.47
C VAL A 196 -56.01 -10.86 -53.74
N ILE A 197 -56.42 -11.58 -52.71
CA ILE A 197 -57.25 -12.81 -52.86
C ILE A 197 -58.67 -12.44 -53.32
N GLU A 198 -59.25 -11.35 -52.79
CA GLU A 198 -60.57 -10.88 -53.19
C GLU A 198 -60.58 -10.35 -54.64
N GLU A 199 -59.54 -9.64 -55.08
CA GLU A 199 -59.39 -9.23 -56.48
C GLU A 199 -59.19 -10.42 -57.43
N ALA A 200 -58.41 -11.43 -57.03
CA ALA A 200 -58.23 -12.65 -57.82
C ALA A 200 -59.53 -13.46 -57.95
N ALA A 201 -60.35 -13.52 -56.89
CA ALA A 201 -61.66 -14.19 -56.92
C ALA A 201 -62.72 -13.44 -57.74
N SER A 202 -62.54 -12.13 -57.98
CA SER A 202 -63.44 -11.31 -58.81
C SER A 202 -63.10 -11.35 -60.31
N ASN A 203 -61.96 -11.90 -60.70
CA ASN A 203 -61.49 -11.99 -62.10
C ASN A 203 -61.64 -13.40 -62.70
N ASP A 204 -62.60 -14.19 -62.23
CA ASP A 204 -62.84 -15.57 -62.69
C ASP A 204 -63.68 -15.64 -63.98
N ASN A 205 -63.28 -14.85 -64.98
CA ASN A 205 -63.74 -14.93 -66.36
C ASN A 205 -62.60 -14.52 -67.32
N ALA A 206 -61.42 -15.13 -67.19
CA ALA A 206 -60.44 -15.17 -68.26
C ALA A 206 -59.48 -16.36 -68.06
N ASP A 207 -59.73 -17.42 -68.82
CA ASP A 207 -58.85 -18.54 -69.11
C ASP A 207 -57.43 -18.05 -69.45
N GLY A 208 -56.45 -18.37 -68.60
CA GLY A 208 -55.07 -17.94 -68.77
C GLY A 208 -54.14 -18.51 -67.70
N GLU A 209 -53.55 -19.66 -67.99
CA GLU A 209 -52.47 -20.28 -67.23
C GLU A 209 -51.31 -19.29 -67.00
N PHE A 210 -51.01 -18.96 -65.74
CA PHE A 210 -49.78 -18.25 -65.39
C PHE A 210 -49.03 -18.94 -64.26
N GLU A 211 -47.90 -19.52 -64.63
CA GLU A 211 -46.94 -20.24 -63.81
C GLU A 211 -46.10 -19.23 -62.99
N VAL A 212 -46.33 -19.15 -61.68
CA VAL A 212 -45.57 -18.26 -60.79
C VAL A 212 -44.37 -19.01 -60.24
N VAL A 213 -43.20 -18.65 -60.78
CA VAL A 213 -41.88 -19.08 -60.30
C VAL A 213 -41.62 -18.47 -58.93
N ALA A 214 -41.38 -19.34 -57.94
CA ALA A 214 -41.00 -19.00 -56.59
C ALA A 214 -39.48 -18.86 -56.50
N ASP A 215 -38.94 -17.66 -56.75
CA ASP A 215 -37.57 -17.31 -56.39
C ASP A 215 -37.58 -16.39 -55.18
N ALA A 216 -37.46 -17.00 -53.99
CA ALA A 216 -37.11 -16.32 -52.76
C ALA A 216 -35.66 -16.70 -52.43
N GLU A 217 -34.72 -15.91 -52.93
CA GLU A 217 -33.34 -15.96 -52.48
C GLU A 217 -33.24 -15.38 -51.06
N ASP A 218 -33.00 -16.26 -50.09
CA ASP A 218 -32.57 -15.93 -48.74
C ASP A 218 -31.15 -15.32 -48.80
N VAL A 219 -31.08 -13.98 -48.75
CA VAL A 219 -29.81 -13.26 -48.59
C VAL A 219 -29.52 -13.10 -47.11
N ASP A 220 -28.67 -14.00 -46.60
CA ASP A 220 -28.14 -14.00 -45.24
C ASP A 220 -27.10 -12.88 -45.09
N GLY A 221 -27.50 -11.78 -44.46
CA GLY A 221 -26.66 -10.61 -44.21
C GLY A 221 -25.94 -10.72 -42.87
N GLU A 222 -24.74 -11.30 -42.88
CA GLU A 222 -23.79 -11.22 -41.77
C GLU A 222 -23.33 -9.77 -41.58
N PHE A 223 -23.45 -9.23 -40.37
CA PHE A 223 -22.81 -7.97 -39.97
C PHE A 223 -21.73 -8.26 -38.93
N GLU A 224 -20.46 -8.07 -39.32
CA GLU A 224 -19.34 -7.93 -38.40
C GLU A 224 -19.41 -6.56 -37.71
N ILE A 225 -19.24 -6.53 -36.39
CA ILE A 225 -19.10 -5.31 -35.60
C ILE A 225 -17.66 -5.29 -35.07
N GLU A 226 -16.88 -4.32 -35.56
CA GLU A 226 -15.49 -4.01 -35.15
C GLU A 226 -15.43 -3.18 -33.85
#